data_AF-A0A1G5V072-F1
#
_entry.id   AF-A0A1G5V072-F1
#
_cell.length_a   1.000
_cell.length_b   1.000
_cell.length_c   1.000
_cell.angle_alpha   90.00
_cell.angle_beta   90.00
_cell.angle_gamma   90.00
#
_symmetry.space_group_name_H-M   'P 1'
#
loop_
_entity.id
_entity.type
_entity.pdbx_description
1 polymer ?
#
loop_
_entity_poly.entity_id
_entity_poly.type
_entity_poly.pdbx_seq_one_letter_code
_entity_poly.pdbx_strand_id
1 'polypeptide(L)'
;MTLTAYYSAGTATLTNGSTAVVGIGTAWTTNNLAPGDQIETDSGLRATIASIDGPTTLTLDKNFVGTTQTAAPYKIWRTFDAQYLMEGARNAFNLLGSGSIAALAELAGLADNGMYFTAPGVLALFSLTAAGRALLGDATFADMRTTLGIATDLDAVRKRGTVRAATTANIAIATALNNADVLDGVALATGDLVLVKNQTAPAENGIYVVGAVPARSGEYDTYNEHAGALILIQEGTTLADTLWSCTSDVGGVLDTTAIVFTQMASVPNDSVTNAKLANMANATIKGRTTAGTGDPEDLTMAQLKALLLSSTVIREVLTANRTYYVRTDGNDGNTGLVNNSGGAFLTIQKAIDTAATLDLSIYSVTIQCGTGTGGTSGINLKSFVGGGTITLQGDTGTPSNVTIATTSANCINALGIIGKYTITGFKFAATTSGYAISAGGASKIDLGVVEFGACASGHIDAEQQAIVTFLNNYTISGGGTRHWFTTTGALIQCTGKTVTLTGTPAFSSGFLIASRDGGALISSNTFSGSATGSRYSVSYTAWADVAGAGASYLPGDAAGSTSSGGTYA
;
A
#
# COMPACT_ATOMS: atom_id res chain seq x y z
N MET A 1 -35.82 81.19 74.61
CA MET A 1 -35.65 80.28 75.76
C MET A 1 -34.28 80.57 76.34
N THR A 2 -34.22 81.25 77.49
CA THR A 2 -32.96 81.66 78.11
C THR A 2 -32.14 80.43 78.48
N LEU A 3 -31.01 80.23 77.78
CA LEU A 3 -30.10 79.11 78.00
C LEU A 3 -29.34 79.37 79.32
N THR A 4 -29.87 78.87 80.43
CA THR A 4 -29.13 78.85 81.69
C THR A 4 -28.00 77.82 81.58
N ALA A 5 -26.77 78.22 81.90
CA ALA A 5 -25.54 77.41 81.79
C ALA A 5 -25.51 76.18 82.73
N TYR A 6 -26.60 75.95 83.46
CA TYR A 6 -26.74 74.86 84.41
C TYR A 6 -28.18 74.33 84.39
N TYR A 7 -28.31 73.05 84.73
CA TYR A 7 -29.58 72.38 84.97
C TYR A 7 -29.85 72.29 86.48
N SER A 8 -31.00 72.73 86.96
CA SER A 8 -31.29 72.79 88.41
C SER A 8 -32.75 72.50 88.75
N ALA A 9 -33.46 71.72 87.93
CA ALA A 9 -34.85 71.38 88.20
C ALA A 9 -34.94 70.29 89.28
N GLY A 10 -35.89 70.44 90.20
CA GLY A 10 -36.09 69.52 91.32
C GLY A 10 -35.04 69.68 92.43
N THR A 11 -34.97 68.69 93.31
CA THR A 11 -33.98 68.64 94.41
C THR A 11 -33.22 67.33 94.38
N ALA A 12 -32.01 67.30 94.96
CA ALA A 12 -31.15 66.12 94.98
C ALA A 12 -30.58 65.85 96.38
N THR A 13 -30.52 64.57 96.71
CA THR A 13 -29.85 64.03 97.88
C THR A 13 -28.46 63.55 97.47
N LEU A 14 -27.42 64.19 98.03
CA LEU A 14 -26.03 63.76 97.90
C LEU A 14 -25.54 63.43 99.31
N THR A 15 -25.21 62.15 99.52
CA THR A 15 -24.80 61.62 100.82
C THR A 15 -23.28 61.53 100.91
N ASN A 16 -22.69 62.09 101.96
CA ASN A 16 -21.26 61.97 102.23
C ASN A 16 -20.86 60.48 102.27
N GLY A 17 -19.81 60.12 101.53
CA GLY A 17 -19.29 58.76 101.42
C GLY A 17 -19.98 57.88 100.36
N SER A 18 -20.92 58.41 99.56
CA SER A 18 -21.66 57.66 98.53
C SER A 18 -21.42 58.22 97.13
N THR A 19 -21.36 57.37 96.11
CA THR A 19 -21.43 57.78 94.68
C THR A 19 -22.87 57.96 94.19
N ALA A 20 -23.85 57.36 94.86
CA ALA A 20 -25.23 57.41 94.44
C ALA A 20 -25.86 58.75 94.79
N VAL A 21 -26.53 59.36 93.81
CA VAL A 21 -27.30 60.59 93.96
C VAL A 21 -28.75 60.33 93.58
N VAL A 22 -29.66 60.71 94.47
CA VAL A 22 -31.10 60.49 94.28
C VAL A 22 -31.81 61.84 94.18
N GLY A 23 -32.45 62.06 93.04
CA GLY A 23 -33.23 63.26 92.73
C GLY A 23 -34.72 63.09 93.01
N ILE A 24 -35.40 64.21 93.27
CA ILE A 24 -36.86 64.32 93.29
C ILE A 24 -37.27 65.39 92.29
N GLY A 25 -38.09 65.00 91.30
CA GLY A 25 -38.56 65.92 90.25
C GLY A 25 -37.45 66.40 89.31
N THR A 26 -36.37 65.60 89.13
CA THR A 26 -35.15 66.05 88.44
C THR A 26 -35.05 65.68 86.97
N ALA A 27 -35.76 64.70 86.44
CA ALA A 27 -35.83 64.36 85.00
C ALA A 27 -34.48 64.34 84.22
N TRP A 28 -33.43 63.73 84.78
CA TRP A 28 -32.06 63.84 84.25
C TRP A 28 -31.83 63.21 82.87
N THR A 29 -32.60 62.19 82.49
CA THR A 29 -32.46 61.51 81.19
C THR A 29 -32.98 62.32 80.01
N THR A 30 -33.86 63.29 80.22
CA THR A 30 -34.55 64.03 79.14
C THR A 30 -33.99 65.42 78.89
N ASN A 31 -32.84 65.76 79.50
CA ASN A 31 -32.31 67.13 79.53
C ASN A 31 -30.87 67.25 78.97
N ASN A 32 -30.50 66.34 78.06
CA ASN A 32 -29.19 66.30 77.38
C ASN A 32 -28.03 66.41 78.37
N LEU A 33 -28.11 65.66 79.47
CA LEU A 33 -26.97 65.44 80.35
C LEU A 33 -26.18 64.26 79.81
N ALA A 34 -24.86 64.30 79.97
CA ALA A 34 -23.97 63.21 79.57
C ALA A 34 -23.01 62.82 80.72
N PRO A 35 -22.48 61.59 80.72
CA PRO A 35 -21.29 61.26 81.49
C PRO A 35 -20.20 62.32 81.32
N GLY A 36 -19.65 62.83 82.44
CA GLY A 36 -18.67 63.92 82.47
C GLY A 36 -19.20 65.25 83.00
N ASP A 37 -20.52 65.48 82.96
CA ASP A 37 -21.17 66.67 83.53
C ASP A 37 -20.95 66.77 85.06
N GLN A 38 -20.99 68.00 85.62
CA GLN A 38 -20.64 68.25 87.02
C GLN A 38 -21.86 68.67 87.84
N ILE A 39 -22.23 67.89 88.86
CA ILE A 39 -23.26 68.28 89.83
C ILE A 39 -22.66 69.08 91.00
N GLU A 40 -23.26 70.21 91.34
CA GLU A 40 -22.90 71.14 92.41
C GLU A 40 -23.97 71.14 93.50
N THR A 41 -23.56 71.00 94.76
CA THR A 41 -24.43 71.08 95.95
C THR A 41 -24.84 72.51 96.29
N ASP A 42 -25.83 72.67 97.16
CA ASP A 42 -26.26 74.00 97.66
C ASP A 42 -25.14 74.74 98.40
N SER A 43 -24.21 73.99 99.00
CA SER A 43 -22.97 74.50 99.60
C SER A 43 -21.85 74.82 98.60
N GLY A 44 -22.05 74.59 97.30
CA GLY A 44 -21.12 74.91 96.21
C GLY A 44 -20.08 73.84 95.88
N LEU A 45 -20.13 72.64 96.48
CA LEU A 45 -19.18 71.57 96.20
C LEU A 45 -19.59 70.79 94.94
N ARG A 46 -18.64 70.54 94.03
CA ARG A 46 -18.88 69.85 92.75
C ARG A 46 -18.40 68.40 92.75
N ALA A 47 -19.13 67.55 92.02
CA ALA A 47 -18.74 66.18 91.72
C ALA A 47 -19.08 65.82 90.27
N THR A 48 -18.22 65.01 89.64
CA THR A 48 -18.41 64.51 88.27
C THR A 48 -19.44 63.40 88.23
N ILE A 49 -20.37 63.48 87.29
CA ILE A 49 -21.31 62.41 86.95
C ILE A 49 -20.59 61.40 86.06
N ALA A 50 -20.47 60.16 86.51
CA ALA A 50 -19.93 59.08 85.69
C ALA A 50 -21.00 58.46 84.79
N SER A 51 -22.24 58.40 85.26
CA SER A 51 -23.36 57.89 84.48
C SER A 51 -24.69 58.50 84.92
N ILE A 52 -25.63 58.53 83.96
CA ILE A 52 -27.02 58.92 84.19
C ILE A 52 -27.86 57.66 84.11
N ASP A 53 -28.20 57.13 85.28
CA ASP A 53 -28.77 55.79 85.39
C ASP A 53 -30.31 55.80 85.33
N GLY A 54 -30.93 56.98 85.40
CA GLY A 54 -32.37 57.14 85.31
C GLY A 54 -32.83 58.59 85.46
N PRO A 55 -34.14 58.85 85.33
CA PRO A 55 -34.68 60.22 85.41
C PRO A 55 -34.47 60.88 86.78
N THR A 56 -34.20 60.11 87.83
CA THR A 56 -34.01 60.58 89.21
C THR A 56 -32.80 59.96 89.90
N THR A 57 -31.91 59.31 89.15
CA THR A 57 -30.76 58.59 89.70
C THR A 57 -29.51 58.86 88.87
N LEU A 58 -28.43 59.26 89.54
CA LEU A 58 -27.10 59.43 88.95
C LEU A 58 -26.06 58.68 89.78
N THR A 59 -24.98 58.28 89.13
CA THR A 59 -23.78 57.79 89.78
C THR A 59 -22.62 58.75 89.55
N LEU A 60 -21.97 59.15 90.63
CA LEU A 60 -20.76 59.98 90.60
C LEU A 60 -19.53 59.13 90.31
N ASP A 61 -18.55 59.73 89.67
CA ASP A 61 -17.23 59.12 89.42
C ASP A 61 -16.50 58.74 90.71
N LYS A 62 -16.74 59.48 91.80
CA LYS A 62 -16.11 59.27 93.11
C LYS A 62 -17.11 59.50 94.24
N ASN A 63 -16.86 58.89 95.40
CA ASN A 63 -17.68 59.09 96.59
C ASN A 63 -17.77 60.58 96.92
N PHE A 64 -18.98 61.07 97.17
CA PHE A 64 -19.22 62.46 97.52
C PHE A 64 -18.57 62.79 98.87
N VAL A 65 -17.70 63.79 98.92
CA VAL A 65 -16.91 64.14 100.13
C VAL A 65 -17.43 65.37 100.88
N GLY A 66 -18.51 65.99 100.40
CA GLY A 66 -19.13 67.15 101.04
C GLY A 66 -20.05 66.78 102.20
N THR A 67 -20.52 67.77 102.96
CA THR A 67 -21.61 67.59 103.93
C THR A 67 -22.84 67.03 103.23
N THR A 68 -23.43 65.96 103.80
CA THR A 68 -24.65 65.33 103.27
C THR A 68 -25.76 66.37 103.13
N GLN A 69 -26.34 66.45 101.94
CA GLN A 69 -27.56 67.20 101.68
C GLN A 69 -28.69 66.24 101.33
N THR A 70 -29.89 66.49 101.87
CA THR A 70 -31.07 65.66 101.65
C THR A 70 -32.15 66.49 100.99
N ALA A 71 -32.58 66.09 99.80
CA ALA A 71 -33.60 66.76 99.00
C ALA A 71 -33.40 68.29 98.90
N ALA A 72 -32.15 68.72 98.70
CA ALA A 72 -31.77 70.13 98.62
C ALA A 72 -31.57 70.61 97.16
N PRO A 73 -31.55 71.92 96.90
CA PRO A 73 -31.21 72.47 95.59
C PRO A 73 -29.82 72.00 95.10
N TYR A 74 -29.66 71.91 93.78
CA TYR A 74 -28.41 71.54 93.14
C TYR A 74 -28.30 72.23 91.77
N LYS A 75 -27.11 72.22 91.17
CA LYS A 75 -26.90 72.65 89.78
C LYS A 75 -26.03 71.65 89.05
N ILE A 76 -26.40 71.21 87.85
CA ILE A 76 -25.55 70.41 86.96
C ILE A 76 -25.02 71.30 85.85
N TRP A 77 -23.69 71.39 85.77
CA TRP A 77 -22.96 72.07 84.71
C TRP A 77 -22.68 71.08 83.59
N ARG A 78 -23.09 71.44 82.36
CA ARG A 78 -22.86 70.62 81.18
C ARG A 78 -21.45 70.83 80.63
N THR A 79 -20.81 69.78 80.16
CA THR A 79 -19.51 69.81 79.48
C THR A 79 -19.70 70.24 78.00
N PHE A 80 -18.73 70.93 77.38
CA PHE A 80 -18.89 71.55 76.04
C PHE A 80 -18.93 70.52 74.88
N ASP A 81 -19.86 70.70 73.94
CA ASP A 81 -20.15 69.84 72.77
C ASP A 81 -19.00 69.64 71.74
N ALA A 82 -17.96 70.48 71.77
CA ALA A 82 -16.92 70.50 70.73
C ALA A 82 -16.05 69.22 70.68
N GLN A 83 -15.90 68.50 71.79
CA GLN A 83 -15.01 67.34 71.88
C GLN A 83 -15.57 66.11 71.13
N TYR A 84 -16.88 65.89 71.19
CA TYR A 84 -17.52 64.74 70.53
C TYR A 84 -17.54 64.87 68.99
N LEU A 85 -17.76 66.08 68.44
CA LEU A 85 -17.76 66.30 66.99
C LEU A 85 -16.36 66.09 66.37
N MET A 86 -15.31 66.48 67.10
CA MET A 86 -13.92 66.37 66.61
C MET A 86 -13.43 64.91 66.54
N GLU A 87 -13.88 64.04 67.43
CA GLU A 87 -13.50 62.62 67.42
C GLU A 87 -14.17 61.87 66.26
N GLY A 88 -15.47 62.12 66.00
CA GLY A 88 -16.18 61.58 64.84
C GLY A 88 -15.56 62.02 63.52
N ALA A 89 -15.20 63.30 63.39
CA ALA A 89 -14.53 63.84 62.20
C ALA A 89 -13.15 63.20 61.97
N ARG A 90 -12.38 62.94 63.05
CA ARG A 90 -11.06 62.29 62.95
C ARG A 90 -11.16 60.85 62.48
N ASN A 91 -12.16 60.10 62.94
CA ASN A 91 -12.38 58.73 62.50
C ASN A 91 -12.78 58.66 61.02
N ALA A 92 -13.67 59.55 60.56
CA ALA A 92 -14.00 59.67 59.14
C ALA A 92 -12.79 60.06 58.29
N PHE A 93 -11.96 60.99 58.76
CA PHE A 93 -10.73 61.40 58.07
C PHE A 93 -9.74 60.24 57.93
N ASN A 94 -9.52 59.45 59.00
CA ASN A 94 -8.63 58.30 58.95
C ASN A 94 -9.16 57.19 58.02
N LEU A 95 -10.48 56.99 57.96
CA LEU A 95 -11.09 56.01 57.06
C LEU A 95 -10.95 56.44 55.59
N LEU A 96 -11.23 57.71 55.29
CA LEU A 96 -11.07 58.28 53.94
C LEU A 96 -9.60 58.38 53.51
N GLY A 97 -8.68 58.58 54.46
CA GLY A 97 -7.23 58.55 54.26
C GLY A 97 -6.62 57.16 54.28
N SER A 98 -7.42 56.10 54.42
CA SER A 98 -6.91 54.73 54.33
C SER A 98 -6.40 54.44 52.90
N GLY A 99 -5.27 53.75 52.79
CA GLY A 99 -4.53 53.60 51.52
C GLY A 99 -5.35 53.03 50.36
N SER A 100 -6.37 52.21 50.63
CA SER A 100 -7.24 51.64 49.57
C SER A 100 -8.20 52.66 48.96
N ILE A 101 -8.80 53.55 49.78
CA ILE A 101 -9.73 54.58 49.29
C ILE A 101 -8.95 55.70 48.62
N ALA A 102 -7.77 56.05 49.16
CA ALA A 102 -6.84 56.97 48.51
C ALA A 102 -6.42 56.45 47.12
N ALA A 103 -6.02 55.17 47.01
CA ALA A 103 -5.64 54.57 45.73
C ALA A 103 -6.78 54.52 44.70
N LEU A 104 -8.03 54.40 45.15
CA LEU A 104 -9.19 54.46 44.26
C LEU A 104 -9.40 55.89 43.73
N ALA A 105 -9.20 56.90 44.58
CA ALA A 105 -9.34 58.31 44.22
C ALA A 105 -8.26 58.78 43.23
N GLU A 106 -7.08 58.15 43.22
CA GLU A 106 -5.97 58.47 42.30
C GLU A 106 -6.14 57.86 40.90
N LEU A 107 -7.13 56.97 40.71
CA LEU A 107 -7.32 56.26 39.44
C LEU A 107 -8.00 57.15 38.39
N ALA A 108 -7.48 57.15 37.15
CA ALA A 108 -8.12 57.89 36.06
C ALA A 108 -9.45 57.23 35.66
N GLY A 109 -10.55 57.99 35.58
CA GLY A 109 -11.87 57.48 35.16
C GLY A 109 -11.98 57.23 33.65
N LEU A 110 -11.21 56.28 33.11
CA LEU A 110 -11.18 55.96 31.70
C LEU A 110 -12.32 55.00 31.31
N ALA A 111 -12.95 55.24 30.15
CA ALA A 111 -13.93 54.32 29.57
C ALA A 111 -13.31 52.95 29.29
N ASP A 112 -14.12 51.90 29.39
CA ASP A 112 -13.74 50.53 29.01
C ASP A 112 -12.50 49.98 29.75
N ASN A 113 -12.32 50.31 31.03
CA ASN A 113 -11.26 49.75 31.87
C ASN A 113 -11.81 49.09 33.14
N GLY A 114 -11.18 47.99 33.58
CA GLY A 114 -11.39 47.38 34.89
C GLY A 114 -10.32 47.81 35.90
N MET A 115 -10.58 47.60 37.19
CA MET A 115 -9.66 47.97 38.29
C MET A 115 -9.09 46.72 38.95
N TYR A 116 -7.82 46.74 39.35
CA TYR A 116 -7.20 45.66 40.12
C TYR A 116 -6.09 46.20 41.03
N PHE A 117 -5.82 45.50 42.15
CA PHE A 117 -4.70 45.83 43.02
C PHE A 117 -3.41 45.26 42.45
N THR A 118 -2.38 46.10 42.36
CA THR A 118 -1.01 45.67 42.00
C THR A 118 -0.16 45.39 43.24
N ALA A 119 -0.53 45.97 44.39
CA ALA A 119 0.04 45.76 45.73
C ALA A 119 -0.98 46.23 46.80
N PRO A 120 -0.78 45.92 48.10
CA PRO A 120 -1.62 46.46 49.17
C PRO A 120 -1.68 48.00 49.12
N GLY A 121 -2.87 48.57 48.93
CA GLY A 121 -3.05 50.02 48.82
C GLY A 121 -2.61 50.65 47.50
N VAL A 122 -2.44 49.87 46.42
CA VAL A 122 -2.12 50.39 45.07
C VAL A 122 -3.06 49.78 44.03
N LEU A 123 -3.85 50.62 43.37
CA LEU A 123 -4.79 50.24 42.30
C LEU A 123 -4.24 50.65 40.93
N ALA A 124 -4.54 49.83 39.91
CA ALA A 124 -4.25 50.13 38.51
C ALA A 124 -5.45 49.77 37.62
N LEU A 125 -5.46 50.33 36.41
CA LEU A 125 -6.42 50.01 35.36
C LEU A 125 -5.86 48.98 34.38
N PHE A 126 -6.76 48.19 33.80
CA PHE A 126 -6.50 47.42 32.60
C PHE A 126 -7.63 47.63 31.58
N SER A 127 -7.30 47.64 30.30
CA SER A 127 -8.28 47.89 29.23
C SER A 127 -9.10 46.64 28.89
N LEU A 128 -10.41 46.83 28.79
CA LEU A 128 -11.38 45.84 28.38
C LEU A 128 -11.79 46.11 26.92
N THR A 129 -11.61 45.11 26.06
CA THR A 129 -12.19 45.15 24.71
C THR A 129 -13.71 45.01 24.77
N ALA A 130 -14.40 45.32 23.66
CA ALA A 130 -15.84 45.08 23.56
C ALA A 130 -16.21 43.61 23.86
N ALA A 131 -15.39 42.66 23.40
CA ALA A 131 -15.55 41.23 23.69
C ALA A 131 -15.33 40.90 25.18
N GLY A 132 -14.33 41.51 25.83
CA GLY A 132 -14.10 41.32 27.27
C GLY A 132 -15.26 41.83 28.12
N ARG A 133 -15.91 42.94 27.73
CA ARG A 133 -17.10 43.44 28.41
C ARG A 133 -18.33 42.57 28.17
N ALA A 134 -18.52 42.07 26.96
CA ALA A 134 -19.61 41.13 26.65
C ALA A 134 -19.50 39.88 27.54
N LEU A 135 -18.30 39.29 27.65
CA LEU A 135 -18.07 38.10 28.45
C LEU A 135 -18.35 38.30 29.95
N LEU A 136 -17.97 39.45 30.50
CA LEU A 136 -18.22 39.79 31.91
C LEU A 136 -19.69 40.16 32.18
N GLY A 137 -20.45 40.53 31.15
CA GLY A 137 -21.87 40.87 31.24
C GLY A 137 -22.81 39.68 31.08
N ASP A 138 -22.28 38.51 30.71
CA ASP A 138 -23.06 37.30 30.47
C ASP A 138 -23.63 36.73 31.79
N ALA A 139 -24.94 36.44 31.80
CA ALA A 139 -25.66 35.99 32.99
C ALA A 139 -25.46 34.50 33.30
N THR A 140 -25.09 33.69 32.31
CA THR A 140 -24.93 32.24 32.45
C THR A 140 -23.65 31.73 31.80
N PHE A 141 -23.19 30.55 32.23
CA PHE A 141 -22.09 29.86 31.57
C PHE A 141 -22.38 29.54 30.10
N ALA A 142 -23.65 29.44 29.69
CA ALA A 142 -24.02 29.19 28.30
C ALA A 142 -23.79 30.43 27.42
N ASP A 143 -24.16 31.61 27.94
CA ASP A 143 -23.93 32.89 27.26
C ASP A 143 -22.42 33.15 27.13
N MET A 144 -21.65 32.91 28.21
CA MET A 144 -20.18 33.03 28.19
C MET A 144 -19.52 32.16 27.10
N ARG A 145 -19.96 30.91 26.94
CA ARG A 145 -19.44 30.02 25.87
C ARG A 145 -19.80 30.50 24.48
N THR A 146 -20.96 31.14 24.34
CA THR A 146 -21.40 31.73 23.07
C THR A 146 -20.54 32.95 22.73
N THR A 147 -20.30 33.84 23.69
CA THR A 147 -19.42 35.01 23.54
C THR A 147 -17.98 34.62 23.22
N LEU A 148 -17.48 33.50 23.77
CA LEU A 148 -16.17 32.94 23.43
C LEU A 148 -16.13 32.20 22.07
N GLY A 149 -17.27 32.03 21.38
CA GLY A 149 -17.35 31.32 20.10
C GLY A 149 -17.22 29.79 20.20
N ILE A 150 -17.47 29.21 21.38
CA ILE A 150 -17.23 27.77 21.66
C ILE A 150 -18.50 26.92 21.44
N ALA A 151 -19.67 27.55 21.24
CA ALA A 151 -20.96 26.89 21.27
C ALA A 151 -21.32 26.09 19.99
N THR A 152 -20.81 26.45 18.81
CA THR A 152 -21.28 25.87 17.53
C THR A 152 -20.24 24.99 16.84
N ASP A 153 -18.95 25.32 16.92
CA ASP A 153 -17.91 24.60 16.17
C ASP A 153 -17.48 23.31 16.87
N LEU A 154 -17.66 23.25 18.18
CA LEU A 154 -17.21 22.10 18.96
C LEU A 154 -18.27 20.99 19.03
N ASP A 155 -19.57 21.25 18.83
CA ASP A 155 -20.57 20.16 18.72
C ASP A 155 -20.45 19.36 17.42
N ALA A 156 -20.06 20.02 16.32
CA ALA A 156 -19.73 19.33 15.06
C ALA A 156 -18.40 18.56 15.10
N VAL A 157 -17.48 18.91 16.02
CA VAL A 157 -16.17 18.26 16.16
C VAL A 157 -16.11 17.26 17.33
N ARG A 158 -17.00 17.38 18.34
CA ARG A 158 -16.96 16.65 19.63
C ARG A 158 -17.35 15.19 19.56
N LYS A 159 -18.24 14.77 18.67
CA LYS A 159 -18.82 13.41 18.76
C LYS A 159 -17.96 12.36 18.04
N ARG A 160 -16.63 12.48 18.18
CA ARG A 160 -15.67 11.40 17.91
C ARG A 160 -15.43 10.67 19.23
N GLY A 161 -16.01 9.48 19.38
CA GLY A 161 -15.93 8.68 20.59
C GLY A 161 -15.22 7.35 20.36
N THR A 162 -14.70 6.78 21.44
CA THR A 162 -14.34 5.36 21.48
C THR A 162 -15.31 4.64 22.40
N VAL A 163 -15.77 3.48 21.98
CA VAL A 163 -16.54 2.55 22.81
C VAL A 163 -15.77 1.25 22.95
N ARG A 164 -16.01 0.54 24.03
CA ARG A 164 -15.27 -0.69 24.31
C ARG A 164 -15.70 -1.82 23.39
N ALA A 165 -17.01 -2.01 23.20
CA ALA A 165 -17.57 -3.04 22.33
C ALA A 165 -18.86 -2.53 21.65
N ALA A 166 -19.39 -3.29 20.69
CA ALA A 166 -20.67 -2.99 20.06
C ALA A 166 -21.54 -4.22 19.86
N THR A 167 -22.84 -3.99 19.73
CA THR A 167 -23.79 -5.06 19.40
C THR A 167 -23.49 -5.67 18.04
N THR A 168 -23.57 -7.00 17.93
CA THR A 168 -23.59 -7.75 16.67
C THR A 168 -24.99 -8.24 16.28
N ALA A 169 -25.94 -8.17 17.21
CA ALA A 169 -27.35 -8.54 17.04
C ALA A 169 -28.24 -7.72 18.00
N ASN A 170 -29.56 -7.88 17.90
CA ASN A 170 -30.51 -7.29 18.83
C ASN A 170 -30.28 -7.80 20.26
N ILE A 171 -30.33 -6.91 21.25
CA ILE A 171 -30.16 -7.25 22.67
C ILE A 171 -31.25 -6.62 23.53
N ALA A 172 -31.55 -7.22 24.68
CA ALA A 172 -32.37 -6.58 25.71
C ALA A 172 -31.50 -5.61 26.52
N ILE A 173 -31.53 -4.32 26.19
CA ILE A 173 -30.66 -3.28 26.76
C ILE A 173 -30.64 -3.31 28.30
N ALA A 174 -31.81 -3.51 28.94
CA ALA A 174 -31.96 -3.49 30.39
C ALA A 174 -31.20 -4.62 31.12
N THR A 175 -30.88 -5.73 30.43
CA THR A 175 -30.34 -6.95 31.05
C THR A 175 -29.12 -7.52 30.35
N ALA A 176 -28.67 -6.93 29.23
CA ALA A 176 -27.55 -7.44 28.43
C ALA A 176 -26.34 -6.49 28.45
N LEU A 177 -26.43 -5.39 29.19
CA LEU A 177 -25.39 -4.37 29.35
C LEU A 177 -25.09 -4.15 30.85
N ASN A 178 -25.23 -5.18 31.68
CA ASN A 178 -24.85 -5.16 33.08
C ASN A 178 -23.37 -5.56 33.25
N ASN A 179 -22.84 -5.37 34.46
CA ASN A 179 -21.49 -5.77 34.80
C ASN A 179 -21.30 -7.29 34.62
N ALA A 180 -20.21 -7.68 33.97
CA ALA A 180 -19.83 -9.04 33.60
C ALA A 180 -20.65 -9.70 32.46
N ASP A 181 -21.63 -9.00 31.88
CA ASP A 181 -22.26 -9.45 30.63
C ASP A 181 -21.24 -9.45 29.48
N VAL A 182 -21.52 -10.21 28.42
CA VAL A 182 -20.62 -10.33 27.27
C VAL A 182 -21.24 -9.71 26.03
N LEU A 183 -20.51 -8.81 25.37
CA LEU A 183 -20.88 -8.17 24.11
C LEU A 183 -19.76 -8.33 23.07
N ASP A 184 -20.06 -8.95 21.92
CA ASP A 184 -19.06 -9.32 20.90
C ASP A 184 -17.80 -10.01 21.48
N GLY A 185 -17.99 -10.94 22.42
CA GLY A 185 -16.89 -11.67 23.06
C GLY A 185 -16.15 -10.92 24.17
N VAL A 186 -16.53 -9.67 24.47
CA VAL A 186 -15.91 -8.83 25.51
C VAL A 186 -16.77 -8.84 26.78
N ALA A 187 -16.18 -9.21 27.92
CA ALA A 187 -16.84 -9.10 29.23
C ALA A 187 -16.86 -7.63 29.69
N LEU A 188 -18.05 -7.08 29.90
CA LEU A 188 -18.32 -5.67 30.21
C LEU A 188 -18.08 -5.35 31.69
N ALA A 189 -17.63 -4.14 31.99
CA ALA A 189 -17.50 -3.60 33.33
C ALA A 189 -18.41 -2.38 33.54
N THR A 190 -18.84 -2.15 34.78
CA THR A 190 -19.65 -0.95 35.11
C THR A 190 -18.92 0.32 34.69
N GLY A 191 -19.59 1.18 33.91
CA GLY A 191 -19.03 2.41 33.36
C GLY A 191 -18.49 2.29 31.93
N ASP A 192 -18.36 1.08 31.38
CA ASP A 192 -17.96 0.90 29.97
C ASP A 192 -18.99 1.57 29.04
N LEU A 193 -18.49 2.22 28.00
CA LEU A 193 -19.32 2.71 26.90
C LEU A 193 -19.42 1.63 25.82
N VAL A 194 -20.62 1.36 25.34
CA VAL A 194 -20.88 0.39 24.27
C VAL A 194 -21.76 1.00 23.18
N LEU A 195 -21.50 0.64 21.93
CA LEU A 195 -22.35 1.04 20.80
C LEU A 195 -23.47 0.02 20.60
N VAL A 196 -24.70 0.43 20.87
CA VAL A 196 -25.92 -0.32 20.57
C VAL A 196 -26.44 0.14 19.22
N LYS A 197 -26.28 -0.68 18.19
CA LYS A 197 -26.60 -0.33 16.79
C LYS A 197 -27.51 -1.34 16.07
N ASN A 198 -27.88 -2.43 16.75
CA ASN A 198 -28.63 -3.55 16.17
C ASN A 198 -30.00 -3.78 16.82
N GLN A 199 -30.61 -2.75 17.43
CA GLN A 199 -31.96 -2.87 17.98
C GLN A 199 -33.01 -3.09 16.89
N THR A 200 -34.05 -3.84 17.24
CA THR A 200 -35.21 -4.07 16.37
C THR A 200 -35.99 -2.78 16.15
N ALA A 201 -36.04 -1.90 17.15
CA ALA A 201 -36.49 -0.52 17.01
C ALA A 201 -35.25 0.39 16.89
N PRO A 202 -34.90 0.88 15.69
CA PRO A 202 -33.67 1.66 15.51
C PRO A 202 -33.63 2.98 16.27
N ALA A 203 -34.75 3.46 16.81
CA ALA A 203 -34.79 4.61 17.69
C ALA A 203 -34.15 4.34 19.07
N GLU A 204 -34.01 3.07 19.45
CA GLU A 204 -33.32 2.61 20.66
C GLU A 204 -31.80 2.44 20.45
N ASN A 205 -31.31 2.59 19.22
CA ASN A 205 -29.87 2.61 18.99
C ASN A 205 -29.23 3.84 19.62
N GLY A 206 -27.96 3.74 19.98
CA GLY A 206 -27.21 4.81 20.62
C GLY A 206 -25.96 4.29 21.34
N ILE A 207 -25.33 5.17 22.11
CA ILE A 207 -24.18 4.83 22.93
C ILE A 207 -24.69 4.69 24.37
N TYR A 208 -24.44 3.55 24.99
CA TYR A 208 -24.94 3.21 26.33
C TYR A 208 -23.79 3.05 27.33
N VAL A 209 -24.07 3.37 28.59
CA VAL A 209 -23.19 3.11 29.73
C VAL A 209 -23.62 1.81 30.39
N VAL A 210 -22.67 0.89 30.54
CA VAL A 210 -22.86 -0.40 31.24
C VAL A 210 -23.07 -0.16 32.73
N GLY A 211 -24.07 -0.81 33.33
CA GLY A 211 -24.38 -0.64 34.75
C GLY A 211 -25.55 -1.50 35.21
N ALA A 212 -25.94 -1.42 36.49
CA ALA A 212 -27.08 -2.19 37.02
C ALA A 212 -28.42 -1.82 36.35
N VAL A 213 -28.54 -0.56 35.91
CA VAL A 213 -29.63 -0.07 35.04
C VAL A 213 -28.96 0.63 33.86
N PRO A 214 -28.72 -0.08 32.75
CA PRO A 214 -28.06 0.51 31.59
C PRO A 214 -28.87 1.67 31.01
N ALA A 215 -28.20 2.76 30.68
CA ALA A 215 -28.81 3.97 30.14
C ALA A 215 -27.95 4.54 29.01
N ARG A 216 -28.53 5.39 28.16
CA ARG A 216 -27.73 6.14 27.18
C ARG A 216 -26.69 6.98 27.91
N SER A 217 -25.52 7.12 27.30
CA SER A 217 -24.48 8.02 27.78
C SER A 217 -25.02 9.45 27.80
N GLY A 218 -24.62 10.24 28.81
CA GLY A 218 -25.02 11.66 28.90
C GLY A 218 -24.46 12.53 27.77
N GLU A 219 -23.56 11.99 26.94
CA GLU A 219 -23.11 12.62 25.69
C GLU A 219 -23.97 12.24 24.47
N TYR A 220 -24.98 11.39 24.66
CA TYR A 220 -25.84 10.85 23.60
C TYR A 220 -27.26 10.67 24.16
N ASP A 221 -27.72 11.59 25.01
CA ASP A 221 -29.03 11.55 25.67
C ASP A 221 -30.08 12.42 24.97
N THR A 222 -29.70 13.05 23.85
CA THR A 222 -30.60 13.69 22.90
C THR A 222 -30.38 13.16 21.48
N TYR A 223 -31.38 13.28 20.60
CA TYR A 223 -31.28 12.76 19.23
C TYR A 223 -30.14 13.40 18.44
N ASN A 224 -30.06 14.74 18.46
CA ASN A 224 -29.12 15.49 17.64
C ASN A 224 -27.64 15.26 18.00
N GLU A 225 -27.35 14.72 19.18
CA GLU A 225 -25.99 14.35 19.57
C GLU A 225 -25.47 13.10 18.85
N HIS A 226 -26.37 12.30 18.26
CA HIS A 226 -25.97 11.14 17.48
C HIS A 226 -25.59 11.53 16.05
N ALA A 227 -26.25 12.53 15.46
CA ALA A 227 -26.10 12.88 14.06
C ALA A 227 -24.63 13.23 13.72
N GLY A 228 -24.05 12.54 12.73
CA GLY A 228 -22.66 12.75 12.31
C GLY A 228 -21.58 12.21 13.27
N ALA A 229 -21.95 11.53 14.37
CA ALA A 229 -20.99 10.96 15.31
C ALA A 229 -20.09 9.90 14.66
N LEU A 230 -18.80 9.88 15.03
CA LEU A 230 -17.84 8.86 14.61
C LEU A 230 -17.42 8.04 15.84
N ILE A 231 -17.67 6.74 15.81
CA ILE A 231 -17.45 5.83 16.94
C ILE A 231 -16.45 4.75 16.55
N LEU A 232 -15.30 4.74 17.22
CA LEU A 232 -14.30 3.69 17.09
C LEU A 232 -14.55 2.59 18.13
N ILE A 233 -14.57 1.34 17.70
CA ILE A 233 -14.73 0.18 18.57
C ILE A 233 -13.34 -0.35 18.94
N GLN A 234 -13.06 -0.44 20.24
CA GLN A 234 -11.73 -0.81 20.75
C GLN A 234 -11.51 -2.32 20.87
N GLU A 235 -12.53 -3.06 21.28
CA GLU A 235 -12.45 -4.50 21.53
C GLU A 235 -13.65 -5.22 20.92
N GLY A 236 -13.51 -6.52 20.69
CA GLY A 236 -14.54 -7.35 20.07
C GLY A 236 -13.95 -8.49 19.26
N THR A 237 -14.68 -9.59 19.15
CA THR A 237 -14.31 -10.68 18.23
C THR A 237 -14.56 -10.34 16.77
N THR A 238 -15.59 -9.54 16.50
CA THR A 238 -16.07 -9.26 15.14
C THR A 238 -15.86 -7.81 14.73
N LEU A 239 -16.03 -6.88 15.67
CA LEU A 239 -16.10 -5.45 15.40
C LEU A 239 -14.92 -4.63 15.96
N ALA A 240 -13.90 -5.28 16.54
CA ALA A 240 -12.70 -4.58 17.00
C ALA A 240 -12.04 -3.77 15.87
N ASP A 241 -11.47 -2.61 16.23
CA ASP A 241 -10.74 -1.70 15.34
C ASP A 241 -11.56 -1.13 14.17
N THR A 242 -12.90 -1.21 14.24
CA THR A 242 -13.78 -0.65 13.22
C THR A 242 -14.22 0.77 13.59
N LEU A 243 -14.28 1.64 12.59
CA LEU A 243 -14.83 2.99 12.71
C LEU A 243 -16.25 3.03 12.14
N TRP A 244 -17.18 3.60 12.89
CA TRP A 244 -18.60 3.71 12.52
C TRP A 244 -19.01 5.17 12.48
N SER A 245 -19.82 5.55 11.50
CA SER A 245 -20.42 6.88 11.39
C SER A 245 -21.93 6.79 11.60
N CYS A 246 -22.49 7.65 12.44
CA CYS A 246 -23.92 7.87 12.47
C CYS A 246 -24.34 8.67 11.22
N THR A 247 -25.18 8.07 10.40
CA THR A 247 -25.66 8.65 9.14
C THR A 247 -27.05 9.28 9.28
N SER A 248 -27.62 9.34 10.48
CA SER A 248 -28.87 10.06 10.75
C SER A 248 -28.63 11.57 10.71
N ASP A 249 -29.55 12.31 10.08
CA ASP A 249 -29.50 13.78 9.97
C ASP A 249 -30.01 14.46 11.26
N VAL A 250 -29.62 15.71 11.50
CA VAL A 250 -30.15 16.51 12.62
C VAL A 250 -31.65 16.80 12.46
N GLY A 251 -32.39 16.90 13.57
CA GLY A 251 -33.80 17.31 13.60
C GLY A 251 -34.81 16.21 13.98
N GLY A 252 -34.36 15.03 14.43
CA GLY A 252 -35.22 13.96 14.94
C GLY A 252 -35.52 14.05 16.44
N VAL A 253 -36.29 13.07 16.93
CA VAL A 253 -36.71 12.94 18.33
C VAL A 253 -36.20 11.61 18.89
N LEU A 254 -35.59 11.63 20.09
CA LEU A 254 -35.07 10.41 20.74
C LEU A 254 -36.21 9.42 21.02
N ASP A 255 -35.92 8.13 20.96
CA ASP A 255 -36.89 7.03 21.15
C ASP A 255 -38.05 7.01 20.15
N THR A 256 -38.03 7.89 19.14
CA THR A 256 -39.04 7.96 18.08
C THR A 256 -38.42 7.85 16.69
N THR A 257 -37.42 8.70 16.40
CA THR A 257 -36.74 8.72 15.10
C THR A 257 -35.59 7.72 15.10
N ALA A 258 -35.40 7.00 13.99
CA ALA A 258 -34.33 6.01 13.84
C ALA A 258 -32.93 6.64 13.96
N ILE A 259 -32.04 5.96 14.69
CA ILE A 259 -30.62 6.27 14.82
C ILE A 259 -29.83 5.17 14.10
N VAL A 260 -29.09 5.54 13.05
CA VAL A 260 -28.43 4.59 12.15
C VAL A 260 -26.93 4.80 12.17
N PHE A 261 -26.19 3.77 12.59
CA PHE A 261 -24.73 3.71 12.50
C PHE A 261 -24.32 2.81 11.35
N THR A 262 -23.47 3.34 10.47
CA THR A 262 -22.88 2.62 9.33
C THR A 262 -21.38 2.49 9.51
N GLN A 263 -20.84 1.30 9.31
CA GLN A 263 -19.39 1.10 9.34
C GLN A 263 -18.72 1.89 8.21
N MET A 264 -17.69 2.67 8.52
CA MET A 264 -16.84 3.26 7.51
C MET A 264 -16.01 2.15 6.87
N ALA A 265 -16.17 1.98 5.55
CA ALA A 265 -15.62 0.84 4.84
C ALA A 265 -14.08 0.81 4.86
N SER A 266 -13.49 -0.29 5.36
CA SER A 266 -12.30 -0.87 4.74
C SER A 266 -12.68 -1.43 3.37
N VAL A 267 -11.75 -1.72 2.46
CA VAL A 267 -12.09 -2.44 1.21
C VAL A 267 -12.08 -3.93 1.54
N PRO A 268 -13.24 -4.61 1.71
CA PRO A 268 -13.25 -6.03 2.04
C PRO A 268 -12.81 -6.85 0.83
N ASN A 269 -12.46 -8.12 1.07
CA ASN A 269 -12.27 -9.08 -0.03
C ASN A 269 -13.51 -9.09 -0.94
N ASP A 270 -13.29 -9.25 -2.24
CA ASP A 270 -14.33 -9.33 -3.28
C ASP A 270 -15.23 -8.08 -3.44
N SER A 271 -14.88 -6.94 -2.84
CA SER A 271 -15.70 -5.71 -2.86
C SER A 271 -15.44 -4.76 -4.03
N VAL A 272 -14.44 -5.07 -4.87
CA VAL A 272 -14.08 -4.26 -6.04
C VAL A 272 -14.83 -4.78 -7.26
N THR A 273 -15.92 -4.10 -7.61
CA THR A 273 -16.74 -4.45 -8.79
C THR A 273 -16.01 -4.14 -10.10
N ASN A 274 -16.42 -4.78 -11.19
CA ASN A 274 -15.86 -4.50 -12.53
C ASN A 274 -15.97 -3.02 -12.92
N ALA A 275 -17.04 -2.31 -12.50
CA ALA A 275 -17.19 -0.87 -12.74
C ALA A 275 -16.09 -0.03 -12.07
N LYS A 276 -15.61 -0.44 -10.89
CA LYS A 276 -14.47 0.19 -10.21
C LYS A 276 -13.13 -0.12 -10.89
N LEU A 277 -13.03 -1.23 -11.64
CA LEU A 277 -11.87 -1.59 -12.47
C LEU A 277 -11.93 -1.03 -13.90
N ALA A 278 -13.09 -0.59 -14.38
CA ALA A 278 -13.32 -0.30 -15.80
C ALA A 278 -12.57 0.94 -16.33
N ASN A 279 -12.04 1.79 -15.45
CA ASN A 279 -11.28 2.98 -15.84
C ASN A 279 -9.78 2.68 -15.88
N MET A 280 -9.34 1.99 -16.93
CA MET A 280 -7.92 1.78 -17.22
C MET A 280 -7.56 2.43 -18.56
N ALA A 281 -6.29 2.78 -18.73
CA ALA A 281 -5.81 3.30 -20.01
C ALA A 281 -5.95 2.24 -21.12
N ASN A 282 -6.08 2.69 -22.38
CA ASN A 282 -6.15 1.77 -23.51
C ASN A 282 -4.90 0.88 -23.55
N ALA A 283 -5.09 -0.42 -23.80
CA ALA A 283 -4.03 -1.43 -23.92
C ALA A 283 -3.13 -1.60 -22.67
N THR A 284 -3.65 -1.37 -21.45
CA THR A 284 -2.95 -1.71 -20.20
C THR A 284 -3.53 -2.95 -19.55
N ILE A 285 -2.66 -3.82 -19.02
CA ILE A 285 -3.03 -4.94 -18.15
C ILE A 285 -2.34 -4.73 -16.80
N LYS A 286 -3.09 -4.90 -15.70
CA LYS A 286 -2.52 -4.89 -14.35
C LYS A 286 -1.79 -6.20 -14.09
N GLY A 287 -0.53 -6.11 -13.68
CA GLY A 287 0.29 -7.27 -13.36
C GLY A 287 1.46 -6.87 -12.48
N ARG A 288 2.53 -7.66 -12.48
CA ARG A 288 3.77 -7.33 -11.77
C ARG A 288 4.95 -7.90 -12.54
N THR A 289 5.94 -7.07 -12.81
CA THR A 289 7.25 -7.50 -13.33
C THR A 289 8.39 -7.25 -12.35
N THR A 290 8.20 -6.37 -11.36
CA THR A 290 9.18 -6.19 -10.28
C THR A 290 9.25 -7.44 -9.42
N ALA A 291 10.46 -7.95 -9.19
CA ALA A 291 10.68 -9.12 -8.35
C ALA A 291 10.20 -8.87 -6.90
N GLY A 292 9.46 -9.83 -6.33
CA GLY A 292 8.93 -9.76 -4.96
C GLY A 292 7.43 -9.43 -4.90
N THR A 293 6.88 -9.34 -3.69
CA THR A 293 5.49 -8.93 -3.45
C THR A 293 5.38 -7.40 -3.40
N GLY A 294 4.24 -6.83 -3.79
CA GLY A 294 3.99 -5.37 -3.73
C GLY A 294 2.72 -4.94 -4.48
N ASP A 295 2.64 -3.66 -4.86
CA ASP A 295 1.50 -3.04 -5.56
C ASP A 295 1.44 -3.29 -7.09
N PRO A 296 0.30 -3.71 -7.66
CA PRO A 296 0.16 -3.99 -9.09
C PRO A 296 0.65 -2.84 -10.01
N GLU A 297 1.33 -3.21 -11.09
CA GLU A 297 1.92 -2.35 -12.12
C GLU A 297 1.08 -2.32 -13.39
N ASP A 298 1.18 -1.23 -14.16
CA ASP A 298 0.72 -1.21 -15.55
C ASP A 298 1.78 -1.83 -16.46
N LEU A 299 1.45 -3.00 -17.01
CA LEU A 299 2.35 -3.70 -17.91
C LEU A 299 2.18 -3.19 -19.33
N THR A 300 3.29 -2.86 -19.97
CA THR A 300 3.34 -2.70 -21.43
C THR A 300 3.11 -4.05 -22.10
N MET A 301 2.67 -4.05 -23.36
CA MET A 301 2.51 -5.29 -24.14
C MET A 301 3.82 -6.08 -24.29
N ALA A 302 4.97 -5.40 -24.27
CA ALA A 302 6.28 -6.05 -24.29
C ALA A 302 6.58 -6.80 -22.98
N GLN A 303 6.27 -6.18 -21.84
CA GLN A 303 6.42 -6.80 -20.52
C GLN A 303 5.46 -7.98 -20.36
N LEU A 304 4.21 -7.83 -20.79
CA LEU A 304 3.24 -8.92 -20.81
C LEU A 304 3.74 -10.07 -21.67
N LYS A 305 4.20 -9.80 -22.90
CA LYS A 305 4.75 -10.82 -23.79
C LYS A 305 5.93 -11.56 -23.14
N ALA A 306 6.83 -10.84 -22.47
CA ALA A 306 7.96 -11.44 -21.77
C ALA A 306 7.52 -12.39 -20.63
N LEU A 307 6.52 -11.99 -19.83
CA LEU A 307 5.95 -12.85 -18.79
C LEU A 307 5.29 -14.10 -19.37
N LEU A 308 4.52 -13.97 -20.45
CA LEU A 308 3.87 -15.12 -21.08
C LEU A 308 4.91 -16.07 -21.70
N LEU A 309 5.95 -15.55 -22.36
CA LEU A 309 7.04 -16.35 -22.91
C LEU A 309 7.83 -17.08 -21.80
N SER A 310 7.94 -16.48 -20.60
CA SER A 310 8.61 -17.11 -19.45
C SER A 310 7.87 -18.34 -18.90
N SER A 311 6.55 -18.42 -19.10
CA SER A 311 5.73 -19.51 -18.55
C SER A 311 5.58 -20.72 -19.48
N THR A 312 6.25 -20.75 -20.63
CA THR A 312 6.20 -21.81 -21.66
C THR A 312 4.82 -22.07 -22.28
N VAL A 313 3.81 -21.26 -21.95
CA VAL A 313 2.42 -21.45 -22.42
C VAL A 313 2.25 -21.00 -23.89
N ILE A 314 3.19 -20.22 -24.43
CA ILE A 314 3.19 -19.73 -25.81
C ILE A 314 4.57 -19.89 -26.47
N ARG A 315 4.59 -20.09 -27.79
CA ARG A 315 5.83 -20.05 -28.60
C ARG A 315 6.17 -18.62 -28.99
N GLU A 316 7.47 -18.33 -29.07
CA GLU A 316 7.91 -17.09 -29.68
C GLU A 316 7.68 -17.14 -31.20
N VAL A 317 6.89 -16.21 -31.73
CA VAL A 317 6.71 -16.02 -33.17
C VAL A 317 7.77 -15.06 -33.69
N LEU A 318 8.53 -15.50 -34.70
CA LEU A 318 9.55 -14.67 -35.35
C LEU A 318 8.91 -13.53 -36.14
N THR A 319 9.51 -12.34 -36.01
CA THR A 319 9.17 -11.15 -36.80
C THR A 319 10.31 -10.71 -37.72
N ALA A 320 11.41 -11.46 -37.75
CA ALA A 320 12.57 -11.28 -38.61
C ALA A 320 13.38 -12.58 -38.65
N ASN A 321 14.27 -12.72 -39.65
CA ASN A 321 15.24 -13.82 -39.70
C ASN A 321 16.11 -13.81 -38.44
N ARG A 322 16.54 -15.00 -37.99
CA ARG A 322 17.35 -15.15 -36.79
C ARG A 322 18.60 -15.95 -37.05
N THR A 323 19.72 -15.49 -36.50
CA THR A 323 20.97 -16.25 -36.51
C THR A 323 21.29 -16.73 -35.10
N TYR A 324 21.54 -18.03 -34.98
CA TYR A 324 22.17 -18.62 -33.81
C TYR A 324 23.60 -19.00 -34.14
N TYR A 325 24.53 -18.72 -33.23
CA TYR A 325 25.95 -19.04 -33.38
C TYR A 325 26.30 -20.26 -32.55
N VAL A 326 27.07 -21.17 -33.15
CA VAL A 326 27.68 -22.34 -32.50
C VAL A 326 29.18 -22.19 -32.58
N ARG A 327 29.89 -22.34 -31.46
CA ARG A 327 31.34 -22.20 -31.37
C ARG A 327 31.93 -23.24 -30.42
N THR A 328 33.19 -23.63 -30.67
CA THR A 328 33.92 -24.58 -29.83
C THR A 328 34.26 -24.04 -28.44
N ASP A 329 34.27 -22.72 -28.27
CA ASP A 329 34.47 -21.98 -27.01
C ASP A 329 33.15 -21.42 -26.43
N GLY A 330 31.99 -21.87 -26.93
CA GLY A 330 30.66 -21.46 -26.46
C GLY A 330 30.16 -22.24 -25.22
N ASN A 331 28.91 -22.03 -24.85
CA ASN A 331 28.23 -22.74 -23.75
C ASN A 331 26.75 -22.98 -24.09
N ASP A 332 26.22 -24.18 -23.84
CA ASP A 332 24.81 -24.52 -24.13
C ASP A 332 23.79 -23.85 -23.17
N GLY A 333 24.28 -23.17 -22.13
CA GLY A 333 23.49 -22.25 -21.30
C GLY A 333 23.37 -20.84 -21.88
N ASN A 334 24.10 -20.51 -22.95
CA ASN A 334 24.01 -19.19 -23.61
C ASN A 334 22.72 -19.07 -24.44
N THR A 335 22.46 -17.88 -24.97
CA THR A 335 21.28 -17.62 -25.82
C THR A 335 21.48 -17.99 -27.29
N GLY A 336 22.74 -18.15 -27.72
CA GLY A 336 23.12 -18.36 -29.11
C GLY A 336 23.08 -17.11 -29.99
N LEU A 337 22.65 -15.96 -29.48
CA LEU A 337 22.35 -14.77 -30.30
C LEU A 337 23.57 -13.89 -30.59
N VAL A 338 24.72 -14.16 -29.98
CA VAL A 338 25.94 -13.35 -30.13
C VAL A 338 27.11 -14.26 -30.50
N ASN A 339 27.89 -13.86 -31.50
CA ASN A 339 29.05 -14.61 -31.99
C ASN A 339 30.31 -14.39 -31.13
N ASN A 340 30.28 -14.84 -29.88
CA ASN A 340 31.43 -14.88 -28.99
C ASN A 340 31.25 -16.02 -27.96
N SER A 341 32.28 -16.29 -27.16
CA SER A 341 32.24 -17.36 -26.14
C SER A 341 31.14 -17.17 -25.08
N GLY A 342 30.82 -15.91 -24.74
CA GLY A 342 29.78 -15.57 -23.77
C GLY A 342 28.35 -15.61 -24.33
N GLY A 343 28.16 -15.82 -25.63
CA GLY A 343 26.86 -15.71 -26.28
C GLY A 343 26.50 -16.84 -27.23
N ALA A 344 27.47 -17.59 -27.77
CA ALA A 344 27.23 -18.69 -28.69
C ALA A 344 26.93 -20.00 -27.95
N PHE A 345 26.17 -20.89 -28.58
CA PHE A 345 26.02 -22.27 -28.12
C PHE A 345 27.32 -23.06 -28.29
N LEU A 346 27.50 -24.11 -27.49
CA LEU A 346 28.62 -25.04 -27.65
C LEU A 346 28.29 -26.09 -28.73
N THR A 347 27.04 -26.57 -28.78
CA THR A 347 26.64 -27.68 -29.64
C THR A 347 25.62 -27.28 -30.71
N ILE A 348 25.70 -27.93 -31.87
CA ILE A 348 24.73 -27.75 -32.96
C ILE A 348 23.35 -28.29 -32.54
N GLN A 349 23.30 -29.37 -31.76
CA GLN A 349 22.04 -29.92 -31.25
C GLN A 349 21.30 -28.91 -30.36
N LYS A 350 22.00 -28.21 -29.46
CA LYS A 350 21.37 -27.17 -28.63
C LYS A 350 20.76 -26.06 -29.48
N ALA A 351 21.44 -25.63 -30.54
CA ALA A 351 20.92 -24.61 -31.46
C ALA A 351 19.66 -25.09 -32.21
N ILE A 352 19.63 -26.36 -32.64
CA ILE A 352 18.45 -26.97 -33.26
C ILE A 352 17.28 -27.06 -32.26
N ASP A 353 17.55 -27.53 -31.05
CA ASP A 353 16.52 -27.65 -30.01
C ASP A 353 15.93 -26.29 -29.66
N THR A 354 16.76 -25.24 -29.57
CA THR A 354 16.29 -23.86 -29.37
C THR A 354 15.52 -23.34 -30.58
N ALA A 355 15.95 -23.60 -31.81
CA ALA A 355 15.22 -23.16 -32.99
C ALA A 355 13.85 -23.84 -33.12
N ALA A 356 13.72 -25.10 -32.69
CA ALA A 356 12.49 -25.89 -32.75
C ALA A 356 11.40 -25.44 -31.76
N THR A 357 11.73 -24.63 -30.74
CA THR A 357 10.72 -24.06 -29.83
C THR A 357 10.02 -22.83 -30.42
N LEU A 358 10.55 -22.27 -31.51
CA LEU A 358 10.03 -21.09 -32.17
C LEU A 358 8.87 -21.43 -33.11
N ASP A 359 8.04 -20.43 -33.38
CA ASP A 359 7.23 -20.35 -34.60
C ASP A 359 7.94 -19.41 -35.58
N LEU A 360 8.42 -19.96 -36.68
CA LEU A 360 9.19 -19.24 -37.68
C LEU A 360 8.32 -18.27 -38.50
N SER A 361 6.99 -18.39 -38.48
CA SER A 361 6.08 -17.64 -39.35
C SER A 361 6.54 -17.75 -40.82
N ILE A 362 6.97 -16.65 -41.45
CA ILE A 362 7.53 -16.60 -42.80
C ILE A 362 9.06 -16.43 -42.82
N TYR A 363 9.70 -16.33 -41.65
CA TYR A 363 11.13 -16.03 -41.50
C TYR A 363 11.96 -17.30 -41.33
N SER A 364 13.27 -17.19 -41.57
CA SER A 364 14.19 -18.32 -41.49
C SER A 364 15.16 -18.19 -40.32
N VAL A 365 15.66 -19.34 -39.86
CA VAL A 365 16.72 -19.42 -38.85
C VAL A 365 18.00 -19.92 -39.51
N THR A 366 19.12 -19.24 -39.26
CA THR A 366 20.47 -19.70 -39.64
C THR A 366 21.21 -20.12 -38.38
N ILE A 367 21.66 -21.37 -38.33
CA ILE A 367 22.57 -21.88 -37.30
C ILE A 367 23.98 -21.83 -37.90
N GLN A 368 24.68 -20.73 -37.59
CA GLN A 368 26.04 -20.48 -38.06
C GLN A 368 27.04 -21.20 -37.16
N CYS A 369 27.71 -22.19 -37.73
CA CYS A 369 28.68 -23.04 -37.09
C CYS A 369 30.09 -22.52 -37.37
N GLY A 370 30.86 -22.25 -36.31
CA GLY A 370 32.27 -21.88 -36.42
C GLY A 370 33.17 -23.08 -36.76
N THR A 371 34.43 -22.80 -37.10
CA THR A 371 35.43 -23.85 -37.33
C THR A 371 35.51 -24.81 -36.14
N GLY A 372 35.49 -26.12 -36.43
CA GLY A 372 35.64 -27.20 -35.44
C GLY A 372 34.38 -27.65 -34.71
N THR A 373 33.19 -27.07 -34.97
CA THR A 373 31.99 -27.32 -34.14
C THR A 373 31.19 -28.59 -34.45
N GLY A 374 31.54 -29.37 -35.47
CA GLY A 374 30.76 -30.55 -35.87
C GLY A 374 30.89 -31.76 -34.92
N GLY A 375 32.01 -31.90 -34.21
CA GLY A 375 32.20 -32.88 -33.14
C GLY A 375 32.03 -34.35 -33.54
N THR A 376 31.79 -35.22 -32.55
CA THR A 376 31.66 -36.68 -32.74
C THR A 376 30.24 -37.22 -32.50
N SER A 377 29.31 -36.37 -32.08
CA SER A 377 27.93 -36.74 -31.81
C SER A 377 27.07 -36.57 -33.06
N GLY A 378 26.18 -37.53 -33.31
CA GLY A 378 25.20 -37.40 -34.39
C GLY A 378 24.19 -36.30 -34.07
N ILE A 379 23.70 -35.63 -35.12
CA ILE A 379 22.75 -34.53 -35.02
C ILE A 379 21.35 -35.04 -35.37
N ASN A 380 20.37 -34.75 -34.51
CA ASN A 380 18.97 -35.09 -34.74
C ASN A 380 18.21 -33.80 -35.08
N LEU A 381 17.72 -33.72 -36.32
CA LEU A 381 16.86 -32.62 -36.73
C LEU A 381 15.51 -32.72 -36.01
N LYS A 382 14.88 -31.57 -35.78
CA LYS A 382 13.60 -31.45 -35.06
C LYS A 382 12.55 -30.79 -35.94
N SER A 383 11.31 -31.21 -35.76
CA SER A 383 10.16 -30.51 -36.33
C SER A 383 10.07 -29.10 -35.78
N PHE A 384 9.68 -28.15 -36.63
CA PHE A 384 9.40 -26.77 -36.24
C PHE A 384 8.10 -26.28 -36.89
N VAL A 385 7.59 -25.14 -36.42
CA VAL A 385 6.39 -24.50 -36.99
C VAL A 385 6.80 -23.26 -37.78
N GLY A 386 6.06 -22.98 -38.86
CA GLY A 386 6.32 -21.87 -39.78
C GLY A 386 6.68 -22.37 -41.19
N GLY A 387 6.52 -21.49 -42.18
CA GLY A 387 6.84 -21.75 -43.58
C GLY A 387 8.29 -21.47 -43.97
N GLY A 388 9.08 -20.88 -43.06
CA GLY A 388 10.51 -20.65 -43.27
C GLY A 388 11.36 -21.92 -43.19
N THR A 389 12.67 -21.74 -43.24
CA THR A 389 13.64 -22.85 -43.22
C THR A 389 14.63 -22.70 -42.06
N ILE A 390 15.10 -23.83 -41.52
CA ILE A 390 16.28 -23.85 -40.66
C ILE A 390 17.50 -24.20 -41.52
N THR A 391 18.48 -23.31 -41.57
CA THR A 391 19.73 -23.51 -42.29
C THR A 391 20.85 -23.85 -41.31
N LEU A 392 21.39 -25.06 -41.40
CA LEU A 392 22.67 -25.39 -40.77
C LEU A 392 23.78 -24.92 -41.72
N GLN A 393 24.64 -24.01 -41.25
CA GLN A 393 25.69 -23.41 -42.06
C GLN A 393 27.05 -23.54 -41.37
N GLY A 394 27.91 -24.41 -41.89
CA GLY A 394 29.33 -24.46 -41.56
C GLY A 394 30.16 -23.56 -42.48
N ASP A 395 31.35 -24.02 -42.83
CA ASP A 395 32.26 -23.32 -43.74
C ASP A 395 32.02 -23.73 -45.19
N THR A 396 31.33 -22.86 -45.94
CA THR A 396 30.99 -23.10 -47.36
C THR A 396 32.18 -22.99 -48.31
N GLY A 397 33.30 -22.40 -47.88
CA GLY A 397 34.54 -22.35 -48.67
C GLY A 397 35.41 -23.58 -48.44
N THR A 398 35.41 -24.12 -47.23
CA THR A 398 36.18 -25.32 -46.86
C THR A 398 35.35 -26.18 -45.90
N PRO A 399 34.46 -27.05 -46.41
CA PRO A 399 33.55 -27.84 -45.58
C PRO A 399 34.24 -28.71 -44.51
N SER A 400 35.48 -29.13 -44.75
CA SER A 400 36.30 -29.87 -43.80
C SER A 400 36.66 -29.08 -42.52
N ASN A 401 36.57 -27.75 -42.54
CA ASN A 401 36.71 -26.92 -41.33
C ASN A 401 35.57 -27.16 -40.33
N VAL A 402 34.43 -27.69 -40.77
CA VAL A 402 33.30 -28.05 -39.90
C VAL A 402 32.91 -29.50 -40.19
N THR A 403 33.63 -30.43 -39.58
CA THR A 403 33.42 -31.87 -39.77
C THR A 403 32.52 -32.46 -38.68
N ILE A 404 31.47 -33.17 -39.08
CA ILE A 404 30.66 -34.03 -38.21
C ILE A 404 31.17 -35.46 -38.37
N ALA A 405 31.89 -35.96 -37.36
CA ALA A 405 32.65 -37.20 -37.41
C ALA A 405 32.13 -38.24 -36.40
N THR A 406 31.10 -38.99 -36.76
CA THR A 406 30.42 -39.91 -35.82
C THR A 406 31.08 -41.29 -35.74
N THR A 407 31.07 -41.88 -34.54
CA THR A 407 31.64 -43.22 -34.28
C THR A 407 30.58 -44.31 -34.14
N SER A 408 29.35 -43.98 -33.74
CA SER A 408 28.25 -44.94 -33.56
C SER A 408 26.90 -44.29 -33.83
N ALA A 409 26.82 -43.45 -34.86
CA ALA A 409 25.60 -42.74 -35.24
C ALA A 409 25.69 -42.27 -36.70
N ASN A 410 24.54 -41.94 -37.28
CA ASN A 410 24.52 -41.14 -38.51
C ASN A 410 24.99 -39.71 -38.19
N CYS A 411 25.66 -39.03 -39.13
CA CYS A 411 26.06 -37.64 -38.90
C CYS A 411 24.82 -36.74 -38.76
N ILE A 412 23.83 -36.89 -39.63
CA ILE A 412 22.52 -36.23 -39.57
C ILE A 412 21.39 -37.27 -39.60
N ASN A 413 20.44 -37.15 -38.68
CA ASN A 413 19.16 -37.87 -38.66
C ASN A 413 17.98 -36.91 -38.90
N ALA A 414 17.17 -37.20 -39.92
CA ALA A 414 15.93 -36.49 -40.21
C ALA A 414 14.80 -37.51 -40.39
N LEU A 415 14.20 -37.94 -39.29
CA LEU A 415 13.20 -39.02 -39.29
C LEU A 415 11.84 -38.45 -38.88
N GLY A 416 10.90 -38.36 -39.84
CA GLY A 416 9.55 -37.87 -39.58
C GLY A 416 9.46 -36.39 -39.21
N ILE A 417 10.40 -35.55 -39.67
CA ILE A 417 10.43 -34.13 -39.29
C ILE A 417 9.48 -33.29 -40.15
N ILE A 418 8.81 -32.33 -39.51
CA ILE A 418 7.98 -31.32 -40.17
C ILE A 418 8.79 -30.03 -40.30
N GLY A 419 8.76 -29.44 -41.50
CA GLY A 419 9.59 -28.30 -41.85
C GLY A 419 10.75 -28.70 -42.77
N LYS A 420 11.44 -27.71 -43.32
CA LYS A 420 12.52 -27.90 -44.28
C LYS A 420 13.84 -27.44 -43.70
N TYR A 421 14.87 -28.29 -43.82
CA TYR A 421 16.23 -27.95 -43.46
C TYR A 421 17.09 -27.71 -44.70
N THR A 422 17.99 -26.74 -44.62
CA THR A 422 19.11 -26.57 -45.56
C THR A 422 20.41 -26.87 -44.82
N ILE A 423 21.29 -27.70 -45.37
CA ILE A 423 22.55 -28.08 -44.74
C ILE A 423 23.69 -27.77 -45.71
N THR A 424 24.61 -26.89 -45.29
CA THR A 424 25.70 -26.41 -46.14
C THR A 424 26.96 -26.11 -45.32
N GLY A 425 28.13 -26.25 -45.93
CA GLY A 425 29.43 -25.98 -45.33
C GLY A 425 29.94 -27.06 -44.37
N PHE A 426 29.52 -28.31 -44.52
CA PHE A 426 29.93 -29.41 -43.64
C PHE A 426 30.65 -30.53 -44.38
N LYS A 427 31.62 -31.14 -43.70
CA LYS A 427 32.11 -32.48 -44.02
C LYS A 427 31.45 -33.52 -43.13
N PHE A 428 31.05 -34.65 -43.71
CA PHE A 428 30.47 -35.77 -42.98
C PHE A 428 31.41 -36.97 -42.98
N ALA A 429 31.58 -37.64 -41.84
CA ALA A 429 32.36 -38.86 -41.74
C ALA A 429 31.80 -39.80 -40.64
N ALA A 430 31.18 -40.89 -41.03
CA ALA A 430 30.62 -41.90 -40.11
C ALA A 430 31.46 -43.19 -40.19
N THR A 431 32.76 -43.13 -39.84
CA THR A 431 33.75 -44.13 -40.26
C THR A 431 33.58 -45.52 -39.66
N THR A 432 32.93 -45.62 -38.49
CA THR A 432 32.80 -46.88 -37.75
C THR A 432 31.40 -47.49 -37.90
N SER A 433 30.36 -46.65 -37.93
CA SER A 433 28.96 -47.06 -38.13
C SER A 433 28.13 -45.84 -38.52
N GLY A 434 27.14 -46.03 -39.40
CA GLY A 434 26.15 -45.02 -39.74
C GLY A 434 26.31 -44.39 -41.13
N TYR A 435 25.35 -43.54 -41.45
CA TYR A 435 25.24 -42.76 -42.68
C TYR A 435 25.75 -41.33 -42.49
N ALA A 436 26.18 -40.66 -43.56
CA ALA A 436 26.36 -39.20 -43.46
C ALA A 436 25.01 -38.51 -43.21
N ILE A 437 23.97 -38.87 -43.98
CA ILE A 437 22.62 -38.34 -43.80
C ILE A 437 21.62 -39.49 -43.93
N SER A 438 20.81 -39.70 -42.90
CA SER A 438 19.64 -40.58 -42.93
C SER A 438 18.36 -39.75 -42.85
N ALA A 439 17.53 -39.84 -43.88
CA ALA A 439 16.30 -39.09 -44.06
C ALA A 439 15.13 -40.04 -44.28
N GLY A 440 14.08 -39.93 -43.45
CA GLY A 440 12.91 -40.79 -43.48
C GLY A 440 11.62 -40.06 -43.13
N GLY A 441 10.47 -40.65 -43.43
CA GLY A 441 9.16 -40.17 -42.97
C GLY A 441 8.77 -38.80 -43.54
N ALA A 442 8.86 -38.63 -44.86
CA ALA A 442 8.54 -37.39 -45.57
C ALA A 442 9.38 -36.15 -45.19
N SER A 443 10.52 -36.35 -44.51
CA SER A 443 11.47 -35.29 -44.18
C SER A 443 12.05 -34.64 -45.44
N LYS A 444 12.26 -33.31 -45.40
CA LYS A 444 12.76 -32.52 -46.54
C LYS A 444 14.10 -31.86 -46.21
N ILE A 445 15.14 -32.24 -46.94
CA ILE A 445 16.51 -31.72 -46.75
C ILE A 445 17.04 -31.17 -48.08
N ASP A 446 17.52 -29.94 -48.03
CA ASP A 446 18.30 -29.35 -49.10
C ASP A 446 19.79 -29.33 -48.72
N LEU A 447 20.66 -29.74 -49.62
CA LEU A 447 22.10 -29.80 -49.44
C LEU A 447 22.78 -28.73 -50.29
N GLY A 448 23.48 -27.82 -49.63
CA GLY A 448 24.34 -26.83 -50.28
C GLY A 448 25.73 -27.40 -50.59
N VAL A 449 26.78 -26.62 -50.30
CA VAL A 449 28.16 -27.06 -50.48
C VAL A 449 28.50 -28.04 -49.36
N VAL A 450 28.80 -29.29 -49.68
CA VAL A 450 29.12 -30.33 -48.67
C VAL A 450 30.27 -31.23 -49.13
N GLU A 451 30.91 -31.91 -48.18
CA GLU A 451 31.92 -32.94 -48.45
C GLU A 451 31.52 -34.27 -47.79
N PHE A 452 31.38 -35.32 -48.59
CA PHE A 452 31.16 -36.67 -48.07
C PHE A 452 32.50 -37.39 -47.90
N GLY A 453 32.93 -37.53 -46.64
CA GLY A 453 34.03 -38.39 -46.23
C GLY A 453 33.60 -39.84 -46.04
N ALA A 454 34.50 -40.67 -45.52
CA ALA A 454 34.25 -42.11 -45.36
C ALA A 454 33.10 -42.39 -44.37
N CYS A 455 32.16 -43.24 -44.80
CA CYS A 455 31.01 -43.68 -44.00
C CYS A 455 30.90 -45.21 -44.05
N ALA A 456 30.80 -45.85 -42.90
CA ALA A 456 30.71 -47.31 -42.79
C ALA A 456 29.46 -47.87 -43.49
N SER A 457 28.32 -47.16 -43.37
CA SER A 457 27.11 -47.49 -44.10
C SER A 457 27.11 -46.80 -45.46
N GLY A 458 26.50 -45.63 -45.63
CA GLY A 458 26.44 -44.94 -46.93
C GLY A 458 26.43 -43.43 -46.75
N HIS A 459 26.51 -42.68 -47.83
CA HIS A 459 26.45 -41.22 -47.71
C HIS A 459 25.02 -40.75 -47.46
N ILE A 460 24.10 -41.00 -48.39
CA ILE A 460 22.71 -40.57 -48.27
C ILE A 460 21.81 -41.79 -48.25
N ASP A 461 21.00 -41.85 -47.22
CA ASP A 461 19.96 -42.85 -46.99
C ASP A 461 18.61 -42.14 -46.96
N ALA A 462 17.90 -42.14 -48.09
CA ALA A 462 16.57 -41.56 -48.23
C ALA A 462 15.52 -42.67 -48.29
N GLU A 463 14.63 -42.71 -47.30
CA GLU A 463 13.58 -43.71 -47.17
C GLU A 463 12.21 -43.07 -46.92
N GLN A 464 11.14 -43.85 -47.05
CA GLN A 464 9.79 -43.50 -46.58
C GLN A 464 9.35 -42.09 -46.99
N GLN A 465 9.33 -41.82 -48.31
CA GLN A 465 8.91 -40.55 -48.91
C GLN A 465 9.77 -39.32 -48.56
N ALA A 466 10.95 -39.50 -47.94
CA ALA A 466 11.87 -38.40 -47.72
C ALA A 466 12.36 -37.79 -49.05
N ILE A 467 12.64 -36.49 -49.06
CA ILE A 467 13.15 -35.77 -50.22
C ILE A 467 14.49 -35.14 -49.84
N VAL A 468 15.54 -35.51 -50.59
CA VAL A 468 16.88 -34.92 -50.45
C VAL A 468 17.26 -34.24 -51.76
N THR A 469 17.46 -32.93 -51.73
CA THR A 469 17.74 -32.10 -52.91
C THR A 469 19.12 -31.49 -52.82
N PHE A 470 19.93 -31.60 -53.87
CA PHE A 470 21.23 -30.92 -53.97
C PHE A 470 21.08 -29.57 -54.67
N LEU A 471 21.48 -28.50 -53.98
CA LEU A 471 21.42 -27.13 -54.45
C LEU A 471 22.73 -26.68 -55.12
N ASN A 472 23.88 -27.19 -54.65
CA ASN A 472 25.20 -26.77 -55.10
C ASN A 472 26.09 -27.95 -55.55
N ASN A 473 27.23 -27.62 -56.15
CA ASN A 473 28.31 -28.57 -56.38
C ASN A 473 28.87 -29.05 -55.04
N TYR A 474 29.32 -30.31 -55.00
CA TYR A 474 29.80 -30.94 -53.77
C TYR A 474 30.93 -31.94 -54.05
N THR A 475 31.60 -32.34 -52.97
CA THR A 475 32.78 -33.21 -53.02
C THR A 475 32.51 -34.54 -52.33
N ILE A 476 33.14 -35.61 -52.84
CA ILE A 476 33.20 -36.94 -52.25
C ILE A 476 34.68 -37.28 -52.05
N SER A 477 35.11 -37.37 -50.79
CA SER A 477 36.49 -37.63 -50.39
C SER A 477 36.70 -38.97 -49.68
N GLY A 478 35.62 -39.68 -49.36
CA GLY A 478 35.67 -41.06 -48.87
C GLY A 478 34.52 -41.89 -49.43
N GLY A 479 34.60 -43.21 -49.25
CA GLY A 479 33.60 -44.17 -49.74
C GLY A 479 32.67 -44.70 -48.64
N GLY A 480 31.85 -45.68 -49.02
CA GLY A 480 30.96 -46.43 -48.14
C GLY A 480 30.37 -47.63 -48.86
N THR A 481 29.22 -48.13 -48.43
CA THR A 481 28.46 -49.14 -49.21
C THR A 481 27.85 -48.52 -50.46
N ARG A 482 27.35 -47.28 -50.35
CA ARG A 482 26.65 -46.55 -51.41
C ARG A 482 26.70 -45.04 -51.21
N HIS A 483 26.62 -44.27 -52.31
CA HIS A 483 26.54 -42.81 -52.21
C HIS A 483 25.09 -42.35 -52.10
N TRP A 484 24.27 -42.71 -53.08
CA TRP A 484 22.85 -42.39 -53.11
C TRP A 484 22.03 -43.65 -52.87
N PHE A 485 21.17 -43.62 -51.86
CA PHE A 485 20.19 -44.65 -51.62
C PHE A 485 18.80 -44.06 -51.50
N THR A 486 17.89 -44.61 -52.30
CA THR A 486 16.49 -44.21 -52.30
C THR A 486 15.61 -45.45 -52.22
N THR A 487 14.67 -45.46 -51.28
CA THR A 487 13.70 -46.55 -51.15
C THR A 487 12.36 -46.10 -50.61
N THR A 488 11.33 -46.94 -50.78
CA THR A 488 10.00 -46.74 -50.19
C THR A 488 9.44 -45.36 -50.54
N GLY A 489 9.41 -45.07 -51.84
CA GLY A 489 8.87 -43.82 -52.39
C GLY A 489 9.68 -42.55 -52.11
N ALA A 490 10.89 -42.65 -51.53
CA ALA A 490 11.77 -41.51 -51.33
C ALA A 490 12.32 -40.94 -52.65
N LEU A 491 12.86 -39.72 -52.61
CA LEU A 491 13.38 -39.02 -53.78
C LEU A 491 14.72 -38.35 -53.48
N ILE A 492 15.72 -38.65 -54.30
CA ILE A 492 16.97 -37.87 -54.37
C ILE A 492 16.95 -37.04 -55.65
N GLN A 493 17.19 -35.73 -55.53
CA GLN A 493 17.29 -34.81 -56.65
C GLN A 493 18.68 -34.18 -56.69
N CYS A 494 19.45 -34.46 -57.74
CA CYS A 494 20.74 -33.85 -57.98
C CYS A 494 20.87 -33.61 -59.48
N THR A 495 20.49 -32.43 -59.97
CA THR A 495 20.48 -32.15 -61.41
C THR A 495 21.42 -31.02 -61.75
N GLY A 496 22.24 -31.18 -62.80
CA GLY A 496 23.11 -30.11 -63.27
C GLY A 496 24.24 -29.73 -62.32
N LYS A 497 24.70 -30.67 -61.46
CA LYS A 497 25.76 -30.42 -60.47
C LYS A 497 27.09 -31.01 -60.90
N THR A 498 28.17 -30.37 -60.48
CA THR A 498 29.50 -30.96 -60.51
C THR A 498 29.73 -31.73 -59.21
N VAL A 499 29.99 -33.03 -59.35
CA VAL A 499 30.32 -33.95 -58.26
C VAL A 499 31.80 -34.30 -58.36
N THR A 500 32.61 -33.81 -57.43
CA THR A 500 34.06 -34.03 -57.44
C THR A 500 34.42 -35.21 -56.56
N LEU A 501 35.09 -36.23 -57.11
CA LEU A 501 35.57 -37.40 -56.40
C LEU A 501 37.09 -37.31 -56.23
N THR A 502 37.57 -37.44 -55.00
CA THR A 502 39.01 -37.45 -54.68
C THR A 502 39.40 -38.77 -54.02
N GLY A 503 40.57 -39.32 -54.38
CA GLY A 503 41.12 -40.52 -53.72
C GLY A 503 40.47 -41.86 -54.12
N THR A 504 39.71 -41.89 -55.21
CA THR A 504 38.97 -43.07 -55.71
C THR A 504 38.10 -43.74 -54.64
N PRO A 505 37.01 -43.09 -54.19
CA PRO A 505 36.07 -43.66 -53.23
C PRO A 505 35.53 -45.03 -53.67
N ALA A 506 35.47 -45.98 -52.73
CA ALA A 506 34.88 -47.29 -52.96
C ALA A 506 33.42 -47.34 -52.51
N PHE A 507 32.53 -47.89 -53.35
CA PHE A 507 31.12 -48.12 -53.06
C PHE A 507 30.78 -49.60 -53.20
N SER A 508 30.91 -50.36 -52.10
CA SER A 508 30.89 -51.83 -52.14
C SER A 508 29.56 -52.44 -52.62
N SER A 509 28.44 -51.73 -52.48
CA SER A 509 27.13 -52.13 -53.03
C SER A 509 26.81 -51.41 -54.35
N GLY A 510 27.22 -50.15 -54.48
CA GLY A 510 27.18 -49.38 -55.72
C GLY A 510 26.98 -47.89 -55.50
N PHE A 511 27.29 -47.05 -56.50
CA PHE A 511 27.20 -45.59 -56.38
C PHE A 511 25.75 -45.13 -56.13
N LEU A 512 24.80 -45.63 -56.93
CA LEU A 512 23.36 -45.45 -56.74
C LEU A 512 22.67 -46.78 -56.43
N ILE A 513 21.83 -46.80 -55.41
CA ILE A 513 20.93 -47.92 -55.13
C ILE A 513 19.50 -47.38 -55.00
N ALA A 514 18.62 -47.81 -55.88
CA ALA A 514 17.21 -47.43 -55.87
C ALA A 514 16.34 -48.69 -55.78
N SER A 515 15.39 -48.70 -54.85
CA SER A 515 14.50 -49.86 -54.62
C SER A 515 13.10 -49.43 -54.18
N ARG A 516 12.09 -50.29 -54.30
CA ARG A 516 10.74 -50.14 -53.71
C ARG A 516 10.14 -48.76 -53.99
N ASP A 517 9.96 -48.44 -55.27
CA ASP A 517 9.44 -47.15 -55.75
C ASP A 517 10.30 -45.92 -55.41
N GLY A 518 11.55 -46.10 -54.98
CA GLY A 518 12.51 -45.01 -54.78
C GLY A 518 12.87 -44.32 -56.09
N GLY A 519 12.91 -42.99 -56.07
CA GLY A 519 13.24 -42.15 -57.21
C GLY A 519 14.60 -41.48 -57.09
N ALA A 520 15.32 -41.37 -58.21
CA ALA A 520 16.53 -40.59 -58.34
C ALA A 520 16.46 -39.71 -59.60
N LEU A 521 16.35 -38.39 -59.43
CA LEU A 521 16.42 -37.41 -60.52
C LEU A 521 17.84 -36.86 -60.58
N ILE A 522 18.68 -37.41 -61.46
CA ILE A 522 20.14 -37.26 -61.41
C ILE A 522 20.79 -36.90 -62.76
N SER A 523 20.02 -36.29 -63.65
CA SER A 523 20.42 -35.91 -65.00
C SER A 523 21.39 -34.71 -65.05
N SER A 524 22.14 -34.60 -66.14
CA SER A 524 23.04 -33.47 -66.45
C SER A 524 24.15 -33.15 -65.43
N ASN A 525 24.49 -34.08 -64.54
CA ASN A 525 25.62 -33.95 -63.62
C ASN A 525 26.96 -34.22 -64.33
N THR A 526 28.00 -33.57 -63.83
CA THR A 526 29.39 -33.81 -64.25
C THR A 526 30.14 -34.47 -63.10
N PHE A 527 30.73 -35.64 -63.34
CA PHE A 527 31.57 -36.34 -62.37
C PHE A 527 33.05 -36.12 -62.70
N SER A 528 33.81 -35.59 -61.75
CA SER A 528 35.26 -35.38 -61.89
C SER A 528 36.01 -36.32 -60.95
N GLY A 529 36.80 -37.23 -61.49
CA GLY A 529 37.46 -38.31 -60.74
C GLY A 529 36.81 -39.67 -60.98
N SER A 530 37.22 -40.69 -60.21
CA SER A 530 36.75 -42.08 -60.36
C SER A 530 36.27 -42.66 -59.03
N ALA A 531 35.48 -43.74 -59.09
CA ALA A 531 35.07 -44.56 -57.95
C ALA A 531 35.14 -46.04 -58.33
N THR A 532 35.24 -46.93 -57.34
CA THR A 532 35.13 -48.40 -57.52
C THR A 532 33.81 -48.91 -56.97
N GLY A 533 33.32 -50.03 -57.50
CA GLY A 533 32.01 -50.61 -57.24
C GLY A 533 31.05 -50.53 -58.43
N SER A 534 29.87 -51.12 -58.27
CA SER A 534 28.79 -51.05 -59.28
C SER A 534 28.30 -49.61 -59.46
N ARG A 535 28.02 -49.20 -60.70
CA ARG A 535 27.50 -47.85 -60.98
C ARG A 535 26.10 -47.63 -60.42
N TYR A 536 25.24 -48.63 -60.54
CA TYR A 536 23.88 -48.56 -60.01
C TYR A 536 23.26 -49.94 -59.78
N SER A 537 22.26 -50.00 -58.89
CA SER A 537 21.29 -51.09 -58.80
C SER A 537 19.90 -50.48 -58.66
N VAL A 538 19.03 -50.69 -59.66
CA VAL A 538 17.66 -50.17 -59.67
C VAL A 538 16.68 -51.34 -59.71
N SER A 539 15.85 -51.47 -58.68
CA SER A 539 14.99 -52.65 -58.48
C SER A 539 13.60 -52.30 -57.93
N TYR A 540 12.66 -53.24 -57.99
CA TYR A 540 11.32 -53.12 -57.38
C TYR A 540 10.64 -51.79 -57.74
N THR A 541 10.36 -51.59 -59.03
CA THR A 541 9.67 -50.42 -59.61
C THR A 541 10.30 -49.05 -59.31
N ALA A 542 11.49 -49.02 -58.69
CA ALA A 542 12.29 -47.81 -58.53
C ALA A 542 12.77 -47.27 -59.88
N TRP A 543 13.16 -46.00 -59.90
CA TRP A 543 13.59 -45.34 -61.12
C TRP A 543 14.76 -44.40 -60.88
N ALA A 544 15.61 -44.29 -61.89
CA ALA A 544 16.70 -43.33 -61.97
C ALA A 544 16.66 -42.64 -63.33
N ASP A 545 16.43 -41.33 -63.31
CA ASP A 545 16.43 -40.46 -64.49
C ASP A 545 17.81 -39.81 -64.65
N VAL A 546 18.52 -40.26 -65.69
CA VAL A 546 19.82 -39.75 -66.13
C VAL A 546 19.72 -39.01 -67.47
N ALA A 547 18.51 -38.79 -67.98
CA ALA A 547 18.21 -38.13 -69.25
C ALA A 547 19.00 -38.70 -70.45
N GLY A 548 19.12 -40.03 -70.56
CA GLY A 548 19.74 -40.70 -71.69
C GLY A 548 21.27 -40.74 -71.68
N ALA A 549 21.93 -40.37 -70.57
CA ALA A 549 23.40 -40.33 -70.46
C ALA A 549 24.10 -41.71 -70.55
N GLY A 550 23.33 -42.81 -70.59
CA GLY A 550 23.82 -44.17 -70.81
C GLY A 550 24.31 -44.89 -69.54
N ALA A 551 24.50 -46.22 -69.65
CA ALA A 551 24.78 -47.09 -68.50
C ALA A 551 26.13 -46.83 -67.78
N SER A 552 27.05 -46.10 -68.42
CA SER A 552 28.36 -45.76 -67.84
C SER A 552 28.40 -44.39 -67.17
N TYR A 553 27.27 -43.67 -67.12
CA TYR A 553 27.21 -42.27 -66.68
C TYR A 553 27.62 -42.06 -65.22
N LEU A 554 27.20 -42.95 -64.31
CA LEU A 554 27.58 -42.85 -62.90
C LEU A 554 29.00 -43.41 -62.64
N PRO A 555 29.74 -42.88 -61.65
CA PRO A 555 31.04 -43.42 -61.26
C PRO A 555 30.97 -44.88 -60.80
N GLY A 556 32.02 -45.66 -61.13
CA GLY A 556 32.14 -47.07 -60.78
C GLY A 556 32.97 -47.84 -61.81
N ASP A 557 33.59 -48.94 -61.41
CA ASP A 557 34.36 -49.83 -62.28
C ASP A 557 33.56 -51.07 -62.73
N ALA A 558 32.48 -51.41 -62.03
CA ALA A 558 31.57 -52.50 -62.39
C ALA A 558 30.27 -52.00 -63.06
N ALA A 559 29.70 -52.80 -63.96
CA ALA A 559 28.45 -52.48 -64.66
C ALA A 559 27.26 -52.38 -63.68
N GLY A 560 26.34 -51.44 -63.93
CA GLY A 560 25.09 -51.34 -63.17
C GLY A 560 24.05 -52.38 -63.60
N SER A 561 23.01 -52.57 -62.79
CA SER A 561 21.94 -53.53 -63.05
C SER A 561 20.54 -52.95 -62.80
N THR A 562 19.57 -53.46 -63.55
CA THR A 562 18.14 -53.20 -63.37
C THR A 562 17.40 -54.53 -63.21
N SER A 563 16.48 -54.64 -62.24
CA SER A 563 15.69 -55.86 -62.02
C SER A 563 14.28 -55.53 -61.50
N SER A 564 13.36 -56.51 -61.52
CA SER A 564 12.03 -56.38 -60.89
C SER A 564 11.28 -55.08 -61.25
N GLY A 565 11.28 -54.69 -62.52
CA GLY A 565 10.61 -53.48 -63.02
C GLY A 565 11.33 -52.15 -62.74
N GLY A 566 12.55 -52.19 -62.19
CA GLY A 566 13.38 -51.00 -62.00
C GLY A 566 13.84 -50.41 -63.33
N THR A 567 13.84 -49.09 -63.45
CA THR A 567 14.18 -48.38 -64.70
C THR A 567 15.35 -47.42 -64.50
N TYR A 568 16.35 -47.50 -65.37
CA TYR A 568 17.47 -46.55 -65.45
C TYR A 568 17.49 -45.98 -66.87
N ALA A 569 17.13 -44.72 -67.03
CA ALA A 569 16.91 -44.10 -68.35
C ALA A 569 17.40 -42.67 -68.42
#